data_AF-A0A517R4H0-F1
#
_entry.id   AF-A0A517R4H0-F1
#
_cell.length_a   1.000
_cell.length_b   1.000
_cell.length_c   1.000
_cell.angle_alpha   90.00
_cell.angle_beta   90.00
_cell.angle_gamma   90.00
#
_symmetry.space_group_name_H-M   'P 1'
#
loop_
_entity.id
_entity.type
_entity.pdbx_description
1 polymer ?
#
loop_
_entity_poly.entity_id
_entity_poly.type
_entity_poly.pdbx_seq_one_letter_code
_entity_poly.pdbx_strand_id
1 'polypeptide(L)'
;MLARRCVAILEDEAARLERMRPVVSSHFPAHQLVDSDRSSAFIEIVELLWQQLDLICLDHDLPLMTHGDHVDDFGSGRDVSKYLANRSPICPVIIHSTNRAAADAMQFELADADWDVRRTVPYGDLEWIDEIWRDAITSISKSA
;
A
#
# COMPACT_ATOMS: atom_id res chain seq x y z
N MET A 1 -12.18 1.50 -25.04
CA MET A 1 -12.55 1.16 -23.64
C MET A 1 -11.53 1.86 -22.76
N LEU A 2 -11.96 2.67 -21.79
CA LEU A 2 -11.03 3.23 -20.82
C LEU A 2 -10.46 2.07 -19.99
N ALA A 3 -9.15 2.08 -19.76
CA ALA A 3 -8.50 1.08 -18.91
C ALA A 3 -9.09 1.16 -17.49
N ARG A 4 -9.28 0.00 -16.85
CA ARG A 4 -9.89 -0.07 -15.52
C ARG A 4 -8.92 0.55 -14.50
N ARG A 5 -9.39 1.49 -13.68
CA ARG A 5 -8.59 2.12 -12.62
C ARG A 5 -8.32 1.12 -11.49
N CYS A 6 -7.23 1.30 -10.77
CA CYS A 6 -6.71 0.33 -9.81
C CYS A 6 -6.41 0.96 -8.44
N VAL A 7 -6.61 0.18 -7.40
CA VAL A 7 -6.03 0.40 -6.07
C VAL A 7 -5.04 -0.74 -5.83
N ALA A 8 -3.81 -0.42 -5.42
CA ALA A 8 -2.77 -1.40 -5.14
C ALA A 8 -2.48 -1.47 -3.63
N ILE A 9 -2.42 -2.68 -3.06
CA ILE A 9 -2.10 -2.91 -1.64
C ILE A 9 -0.91 -3.85 -1.48
N LEU A 10 0.12 -3.41 -0.76
CA LEU A 10 1.19 -4.28 -0.26
C LEU A 10 0.85 -4.67 1.18
N GLU A 11 0.53 -5.94 1.41
CA GLU A 11 0.12 -6.50 2.72
C GLU A 11 0.27 -8.03 2.65
N ASP A 12 0.96 -8.64 3.62
CA ASP A 12 1.22 -10.08 3.66
C ASP A 12 0.19 -10.84 4.51
N GLU A 13 -0.51 -10.16 5.42
CA GLU A 13 -1.50 -10.81 6.28
C GLU A 13 -2.85 -10.96 5.57
N ALA A 14 -3.17 -12.19 5.18
CA ALA A 14 -4.41 -12.51 4.45
C ALA A 14 -5.69 -12.00 5.14
N ALA A 15 -5.76 -12.06 6.48
CA ALA A 15 -6.91 -11.57 7.24
C ALA A 15 -7.09 -10.05 7.11
N ARG A 16 -5.99 -9.29 7.07
CA ARG A 16 -6.02 -7.83 6.82
C ARG A 16 -6.48 -7.55 5.40
N LEU A 17 -5.93 -8.24 4.40
CA LEU A 17 -6.40 -8.11 3.01
C LEU A 17 -7.89 -8.41 2.86
N GLU A 18 -8.38 -9.49 3.47
CA GLU A 18 -9.80 -9.83 3.48
C GLU A 18 -10.66 -8.72 4.07
N ARG A 19 -10.17 -8.03 5.12
CA ARG A 19 -10.88 -6.91 5.74
C ARG A 19 -10.76 -5.59 4.98
N MET A 20 -9.64 -5.35 4.32
CA MET A 20 -9.39 -4.16 3.49
C MET A 20 -10.22 -4.15 2.22
N ARG A 21 -10.40 -5.31 1.57
CA ARG A 21 -11.18 -5.51 0.34
C ARG A 21 -12.55 -4.81 0.33
N PRO A 22 -13.45 -5.05 1.31
CA PRO A 22 -14.76 -4.40 1.32
C PRO A 22 -14.70 -2.89 1.56
N VAL A 23 -13.72 -2.38 2.30
CA VAL A 23 -13.53 -0.93 2.50
C VAL A 23 -13.17 -0.26 1.17
N VAL A 24 -12.19 -0.81 0.45
CA VAL A 24 -11.81 -0.32 -0.88
C VAL A 24 -12.97 -0.43 -1.85
N SER A 25 -13.65 -1.57 -1.90
CA SER A 25 -14.78 -1.78 -2.82
C SER A 25 -15.94 -0.82 -2.56
N SER A 26 -16.14 -0.40 -1.31
CA SER A 26 -17.15 0.58 -0.95
C SER A 26 -16.79 2.00 -1.41
N HIS A 27 -15.50 2.36 -1.41
CA HIS A 27 -15.06 3.70 -1.78
C HIS A 27 -14.75 3.83 -3.29
N PHE A 28 -14.21 2.76 -3.88
CA PHE A 28 -13.76 2.63 -5.26
C PHE A 28 -14.48 1.46 -5.97
N PRO A 29 -15.81 1.53 -6.15
CA PRO A 29 -16.62 0.37 -6.59
C PRO A 29 -16.34 -0.11 -8.02
N ALA A 30 -15.77 0.75 -8.88
CA ALA A 30 -15.42 0.39 -10.25
C ALA A 30 -13.96 -0.07 -10.40
N HIS A 31 -13.13 0.17 -9.38
CA HIS A 31 -11.71 -0.11 -9.45
C HIS A 31 -11.44 -1.61 -9.39
N GLN A 32 -10.33 -2.01 -9.98
CA GLN A 32 -9.72 -3.30 -9.71
C GLN A 32 -8.85 -3.16 -8.46
N LEU A 33 -8.97 -4.09 -7.54
CA LEU A 33 -8.01 -4.21 -6.45
C LEU A 33 -6.92 -5.18 -6.88
N VAL A 34 -5.66 -4.78 -6.72
CA VAL A 34 -4.48 -5.62 -6.89
C VAL A 34 -3.68 -5.61 -5.60
N ASP A 35 -3.08 -6.74 -5.26
CA ASP A 35 -2.33 -6.90 -4.03
C ASP A 35 -1.13 -7.81 -4.22
N SER A 36 -0.15 -7.68 -3.32
CA SER A 36 1.00 -8.57 -3.21
C SER A 36 1.51 -8.57 -1.78
N ASP A 37 2.09 -9.70 -1.39
CA ASP A 37 2.80 -9.92 -0.13
C ASP A 37 4.31 -9.65 -0.24
N ARG A 38 4.79 -9.24 -1.42
CA ARG A 38 6.22 -9.10 -1.72
C ARG A 38 6.53 -7.77 -2.40
N SER A 39 7.57 -7.08 -1.94
CA SER A 39 7.93 -5.75 -2.43
C SER A 39 8.29 -5.76 -3.92
N SER A 40 9.04 -6.75 -4.39
CA SER A 40 9.45 -6.84 -5.80
C SER A 40 8.27 -7.08 -6.75
N ALA A 41 7.40 -8.05 -6.43
CA ALA A 41 6.20 -8.32 -7.20
C ALA A 41 5.22 -7.12 -7.16
N PHE A 42 5.12 -6.45 -6.02
CA PHE A 42 4.33 -5.23 -5.90
C PHE A 42 4.86 -4.09 -6.79
N ILE A 43 6.19 -3.90 -6.83
CA ILE A 43 6.85 -2.95 -7.73
C ILE A 43 6.48 -3.25 -9.19
N GLU A 44 6.55 -4.51 -9.63
CA GLU A 44 6.18 -4.92 -10.99
C GLU A 44 4.70 -4.63 -11.31
N ILE A 45 3.79 -4.91 -10.36
CA ILE A 45 2.36 -4.57 -10.48
C ILE A 45 2.19 -3.06 -10.66
N VAL A 46 2.89 -2.27 -9.84
CA VAL A 46 2.83 -0.80 -9.90
C VAL A 46 3.38 -0.26 -11.23
N GLU A 47 4.45 -0.84 -11.79
CA GLU A 47 4.95 -0.47 -13.14
C GLU A 47 3.91 -0.72 -14.21
N LEU A 48 3.37 -1.93 -14.22
CA LEU A 48 2.43 -2.36 -15.24
C LEU A 48 1.16 -1.51 -15.22
N LEU A 49 0.74 -1.08 -14.03
CA LEU A 49 -0.52 -0.37 -13.82
C LEU A 49 -0.35 1.13 -13.58
N TRP A 50 0.84 1.70 -13.77
CA TRP A 50 1.17 3.07 -13.36
C TRP A 50 0.08 4.11 -13.71
N GLN A 51 -0.35 4.16 -14.97
CA GLN A 51 -1.37 5.13 -15.44
C GLN A 51 -2.81 4.82 -15.00
N GLN A 52 -3.04 3.66 -14.36
CA GLN A 52 -4.34 3.19 -13.88
C GLN A 52 -4.48 3.36 -12.37
N LEU A 53 -3.40 3.60 -11.62
CA LEU A 53 -3.43 3.69 -10.16
C LEU A 53 -4.12 4.98 -9.68
N ASP A 54 -5.06 4.83 -8.76
CA ASP A 54 -5.70 5.93 -8.03
C ASP A 54 -5.36 5.92 -6.52
N LEU A 55 -4.77 4.83 -6.02
CA LEU A 55 -4.32 4.71 -4.63
C LEU A 55 -3.29 3.58 -4.51
N ILE A 56 -2.26 3.82 -3.69
CA ILE A 56 -1.28 2.83 -3.25
C ILE A 56 -1.32 2.72 -1.72
N CYS A 57 -1.46 1.52 -1.18
CA CYS A 57 -1.41 1.25 0.25
C CYS A 57 -0.17 0.38 0.56
N LEU A 58 0.61 0.76 1.56
CA LEU A 58 1.88 0.11 1.90
C LEU A 58 1.92 -0.35 3.36
N ASP A 59 2.01 -1.65 3.59
CA ASP A 59 2.61 -2.18 4.81
C ASP A 59 4.15 -2.09 4.75
N HIS A 60 4.80 -2.09 5.92
CA HIS A 60 6.26 -2.15 5.99
C HIS A 60 6.80 -3.57 6.17
N ASP A 61 6.20 -4.33 7.08
CA ASP A 61 6.80 -5.47 7.76
C ASP A 61 6.46 -6.78 7.02
N LEU A 62 7.12 -7.01 5.87
CA LEU A 62 6.95 -8.24 5.08
C LEU A 62 7.78 -9.41 5.65
N PRO A 63 7.38 -10.67 5.36
CA PRO A 63 7.99 -11.83 5.99
C PRO A 63 9.38 -12.18 5.44
N LEU A 64 10.22 -12.69 6.32
CA LEU A 64 11.43 -13.46 5.96
C LEU A 64 11.09 -14.95 6.06
N MET A 65 10.92 -15.61 4.93
CA MET A 65 10.56 -17.03 4.90
C MET A 65 11.81 -17.89 4.92
N THR A 66 11.91 -18.79 5.90
CA THR A 66 13.05 -19.70 6.04
C THR A 66 12.65 -21.13 5.67
N HIS A 67 13.31 -21.69 4.65
CA HIS A 67 13.14 -23.07 4.19
C HIS A 67 14.45 -23.83 4.33
N GLY A 68 14.70 -24.39 5.52
CA GLY A 68 15.99 -25.00 5.84
C GLY A 68 17.10 -23.94 5.88
N ASP A 69 18.15 -24.11 5.06
CA ASP A 69 19.26 -23.16 4.94
C ASP A 69 18.98 -22.00 3.97
N HIS A 70 17.82 -22.01 3.30
CA HIS A 70 17.43 -20.95 2.38
C HIS A 70 16.56 -19.90 3.08
N VAL A 71 16.94 -18.63 2.95
CA VAL A 71 16.15 -17.49 3.40
C VAL A 71 15.63 -16.78 2.14
N ASP A 72 14.31 -16.71 2.03
CA ASP A 72 13.60 -15.95 1.00
C ASP A 72 13.09 -14.64 1.62
N ASP A 73 13.69 -13.54 1.19
CA ASP A 73 13.39 -12.19 1.66
C ASP A 73 12.33 -11.55 0.76
N PHE A 74 11.16 -11.23 1.34
CA PHE A 74 10.06 -10.63 0.61
C PHE A 74 10.24 -9.10 0.46
N GLY A 75 11.32 -8.56 1.03
CA GLY A 75 11.66 -7.15 1.04
C GLY A 75 10.87 -6.38 2.09
N SER A 76 10.57 -5.11 1.82
CA SER A 76 9.81 -4.27 2.74
C SER A 76 9.08 -3.13 2.04
N GLY A 77 8.17 -2.47 2.77
CA GLY A 77 7.58 -1.22 2.31
C GLY A 77 8.59 -0.11 2.00
N ARG A 78 9.80 -0.17 2.58
CA ARG A 78 10.88 0.79 2.27
C ARG A 78 11.44 0.62 0.86
N ASP A 79 11.48 -0.62 0.35
CA ASP A 79 11.93 -0.86 -1.02
C ASP A 79 10.97 -0.21 -2.01
N VAL A 80 9.67 -0.33 -1.73
CA VAL A 80 8.60 0.28 -2.53
C VAL A 80 8.61 1.81 -2.38
N SER A 81 8.71 2.37 -1.18
CA SER A 81 8.75 3.84 -0.99
C SER A 81 9.92 4.47 -1.72
N LYS A 82 11.11 3.86 -1.63
CA LYS A 82 12.32 4.33 -2.31
C LYS A 82 12.16 4.32 -3.82
N TYR A 83 11.56 3.25 -4.32
CA TYR A 83 11.27 3.14 -5.74
C TYR A 83 10.27 4.20 -6.21
N LEU A 84 9.19 4.43 -5.47
CA LEU A 84 8.17 5.45 -5.79
C LEU A 84 8.74 6.88 -5.72
N ALA A 85 9.59 7.17 -4.74
CA ALA A 85 10.21 8.49 -4.56
C ALA A 85 11.12 8.90 -5.73
N ASN A 86 11.57 7.95 -6.56
CA ASN A 86 12.32 8.23 -7.78
C ASN A 86 11.41 8.55 -9.00
N ARG A 87 10.12 8.82 -8.77
CA ARG A 87 9.11 9.04 -9.83
C ARG A 87 8.18 10.19 -9.50
N SER A 88 7.58 10.76 -10.54
CA SER A 88 6.53 11.77 -10.38
C SER A 88 5.30 11.16 -9.69
N PRO A 89 4.76 11.80 -8.63
CA PRO A 89 3.53 11.36 -7.98
C PRO A 89 2.35 11.27 -8.96
N ILE A 90 1.58 10.20 -8.86
CA ILE A 90 0.40 9.95 -9.72
C ILE A 90 -0.90 9.75 -8.93
N CYS A 91 -0.79 9.37 -7.66
CA CYS A 91 -1.91 9.15 -6.76
C CYS A 91 -1.44 9.24 -5.30
N PRO A 92 -2.35 9.33 -4.32
CA PRO A 92 -1.99 9.29 -2.91
C PRO A 92 -1.46 7.93 -2.46
N VAL A 93 -0.65 7.94 -1.40
CA VAL A 93 -0.12 6.76 -0.72
C VAL A 93 -0.63 6.69 0.73
N ILE A 94 -1.11 5.54 1.18
CA ILE A 94 -1.43 5.26 2.58
C ILE A 94 -0.42 4.25 3.15
N ILE A 95 0.39 4.68 4.10
CA ILE A 95 1.27 3.81 4.87
C ILE A 95 0.48 3.26 6.07
N HIS A 96 0.49 1.96 6.27
CA HIS A 96 -0.08 1.30 7.46
C HIS A 96 1.01 0.46 8.11
N SER A 97 1.57 0.90 9.23
CA SER A 97 2.57 0.12 9.96
C SER A 97 2.68 0.56 11.41
N THR A 98 2.90 -0.41 12.29
CA THR A 98 3.22 -0.17 13.71
C THR A 98 4.68 0.19 13.93
N ASN A 99 5.55 -0.14 12.97
CA ASN A 99 6.98 0.18 12.98
C ASN A 99 7.19 1.68 12.70
N ARG A 100 7.20 2.47 13.79
CA ARG A 100 7.31 3.94 13.70
C ARG A 100 8.54 4.40 12.92
N ALA A 101 9.70 3.80 13.15
CA ALA A 101 10.93 4.22 12.49
C ALA A 101 10.88 3.98 10.99
N ALA A 102 10.29 2.87 10.55
CA ALA A 102 10.11 2.59 9.13
C ALA A 102 9.03 3.41 8.47
N ALA A 103 7.86 3.54 9.11
CA ALA A 103 6.77 4.36 8.60
C ALA A 103 7.20 5.82 8.46
N ASP A 104 7.94 6.37 9.44
CA ASP A 104 8.50 7.73 9.37
C ASP A 104 9.48 7.86 8.18
N ALA A 105 10.38 6.89 7.99
CA ALA A 105 11.33 6.91 6.88
C ALA A 105 10.63 6.87 5.50
N MET A 106 9.66 5.96 5.33
CA MET A 106 8.85 5.88 4.11
C MET A 106 8.06 7.16 3.86
N GLN A 107 7.48 7.74 4.92
CA GLN A 107 6.70 8.97 4.81
C GLN A 107 7.57 10.16 4.40
N PHE A 108 8.74 10.35 5.02
CA PHE A 108 9.65 11.43 4.66
C PHE A 108 10.19 11.27 3.24
N GLU A 109 10.60 10.06 2.87
CA GLU A 109 11.12 9.77 1.53
C GLU A 109 10.11 10.08 0.42
N LEU A 110 8.86 9.70 0.61
CA LEU A 110 7.79 9.98 -0.34
C LEU A 110 7.36 11.47 -0.32
N ALA A 111 7.28 12.09 0.86
CA ALA A 111 6.93 13.51 0.99
C ALA A 111 7.99 14.43 0.37
N ASP A 112 9.28 14.11 0.53
CA ASP A 112 10.39 14.82 -0.11
C ASP A 112 10.34 14.71 -1.65
N ALA A 113 9.65 13.69 -2.17
CA ALA A 113 9.37 13.48 -3.59
C ALA A 113 7.97 13.97 -4.01
N ASP A 114 7.36 14.86 -3.23
CA ASP A 114 6.05 15.51 -3.48
C ASP A 114 4.83 14.57 -3.52
N TRP A 115 4.92 13.34 -3.00
CA TRP A 115 3.76 12.45 -2.91
C TRP A 115 2.77 12.91 -1.83
N ASP A 116 1.46 12.77 -2.10
CA ASP A 116 0.42 12.90 -1.07
C ASP A 116 0.40 11.63 -0.20
N VAL A 117 0.99 11.72 0.99
CA VAL A 117 1.17 10.57 1.89
C VAL A 117 0.38 10.72 3.17
N ARG A 118 -0.41 9.70 3.49
CA ARG A 118 -1.09 9.52 4.77
C ARG A 118 -0.47 8.34 5.51
N ARG A 119 -0.47 8.42 6.84
CA ARG A 119 -0.03 7.33 7.70
C ARG A 119 -1.16 6.91 8.63
N THR A 120 -1.30 5.60 8.79
CA THR A 120 -2.18 4.94 9.75
C THR A 120 -1.34 3.99 10.59
N VAL A 121 -1.70 3.83 11.86
CA VAL A 121 -0.96 2.97 12.81
C VAL A 121 -1.89 1.84 13.23
N PRO A 122 -1.69 0.61 12.73
CA PRO A 122 -2.49 -0.53 13.13
C PRO A 122 -2.58 -0.68 14.66
N TYR A 123 -3.75 -1.06 15.15
CA TYR A 123 -4.01 -1.40 16.56
C TYR A 123 -5.11 -2.44 16.64
N GLY A 124 -5.14 -3.18 17.75
CA GLY A 124 -6.02 -4.35 17.82
C GLY A 124 -5.57 -5.39 16.79
N ASP A 125 -6.53 -6.17 16.31
CA ASP A 125 -6.31 -7.18 15.27
C ASP A 125 -6.67 -6.58 13.90
N LEU A 126 -7.97 -6.29 13.72
CA LEU A 126 -8.53 -5.81 12.45
C LEU A 126 -9.34 -4.51 12.60
N GLU A 127 -9.58 -4.04 13.82
CA GLU A 127 -10.44 -2.87 14.12
C GLU A 127 -9.95 -1.60 13.44
N TRP A 128 -8.62 -1.41 13.43
CA TRP A 128 -7.98 -0.26 12.80
C TRP A 128 -8.28 -0.12 11.30
N ILE A 129 -8.61 -1.23 10.62
CA ILE A 129 -8.96 -1.24 9.19
C ILE A 129 -10.31 -0.54 8.96
N ASP A 130 -11.28 -0.81 9.85
CA ASP A 130 -12.63 -0.25 9.75
C ASP A 130 -12.75 1.17 10.29
N GLU A 131 -11.79 1.58 11.09
CA GLU A 131 -11.75 2.89 11.74
C GLU A 131 -10.73 3.77 11.01
N ILE A 132 -9.50 3.84 11.51
CA ILE A 132 -8.52 4.83 11.05
C ILE A 132 -8.07 4.64 9.59
N TRP A 133 -8.04 3.41 9.08
CA TRP A 133 -7.63 3.15 7.69
C TRP A 133 -8.76 3.46 6.71
N ARG A 134 -10.00 3.09 7.06
CA ARG A 134 -11.20 3.54 6.35
C ARG A 134 -11.26 5.06 6.29
N ASP A 135 -11.03 5.74 7.40
CA ASP A 135 -11.03 7.20 7.44
C ASP A 135 -9.95 7.79 6.51
N ALA A 136 -8.74 7.22 6.52
CA ALA A 136 -7.68 7.61 5.59
C ALA A 136 -8.10 7.43 4.13
N ILE A 137 -8.72 6.30 3.76
CA ILE A 137 -9.27 6.08 2.42
C ILE A 137 -10.33 7.11 2.07
N THR A 138 -11.29 7.35 2.96
CA THR A 138 -12.40 8.27 2.67
C THR A 138 -11.97 9.72 2.53
N SER A 139 -10.83 10.09 3.12
CA SER A 139 -10.21 11.41 2.98
C SER A 139 -9.50 11.62 1.64
N ILE A 140 -9.36 10.59 0.81
CA ILE A 140 -8.83 10.72 -0.54
C ILE A 140 -9.92 11.33 -1.42
N SER A 141 -9.59 12.46 -2.04
CA SER A 141 -10.45 13.07 -3.05
C SER A 141 -10.68 12.08 -4.19
N LYS A 142 -11.93 11.85 -4.55
CA LYS A 142 -12.26 11.07 -5.73
C LYS A 142 -11.65 11.75 -6.95
N SER A 143 -10.68 11.11 -7.59
CA SER A 143 -10.31 11.45 -8.97
C SER A 143 -11.60 11.42 -9.79
N ALA A 144 -11.98 12.58 -10.33
CA ALA A 144 -13.21 12.78 -11.10
C ALA A 144 -13.21 12.00 -12.43
#